data_AF-A0A1G6EAF9-F1
#
_entry.id   AF-A0A1G6EAF9-F1
#
_cell.length_a   1.000
_cell.length_b   1.000
_cell.length_c   1.000
_cell.angle_alpha   90.00
_cell.angle_beta   90.00
_cell.angle_gamma   90.00
#
_symmetry.space_group_name_H-M   'P 1'
#
loop_
_entity.id
_entity.type
_entity.pdbx_description
1 polymer ?
#
loop_
_entity_poly.entity_id
_entity_poly.type
_entity_poly.pdbx_seq_one_letter_code
_entity_poly.pdbx_strand_id
1 'polypeptide(L)'
;MDFKKERVNCHNKYPEIVKFKAERKFEEKLGGTNGVTPFIPVQLGYGDDTIYQTCVGHLIDGLEFLPYRPDYMFDHCFKAIDEAGGYFFSNKGIKGIVQGLPGRLLNHSRADWEAITDLLGANIPLMTCRFLVKRICEAHFLTDGNSKQLSDRANHCFGTQFYDEFIKRFALDDAGQATGNISAERINKGASFLKLYLSGKKGTKKSRYSSHKCLDLTDEKNLPTHKSRMELFLSLLLFNMRNERSHGAVLSPFRTSKSSIDRYKSYYFAMLCSYVFCLGAFELRGFGEMTGEKIKRCTEENVRLQLDFFS
;
A
#
# COMPACT_ATOMS: atom_id res chain seq x y z
N MET A 1 9.78 28.49 -6.86
CA MET A 1 10.43 27.90 -5.68
C MET A 1 11.38 26.81 -6.15
N ASP A 2 12.68 26.96 -5.90
CA ASP A 2 13.67 25.94 -6.23
C ASP A 2 13.76 24.92 -5.07
N PHE A 3 13.09 23.78 -5.26
CA PHE A 3 13.04 22.70 -4.28
C PHE A 3 14.40 22.05 -3.99
N LYS A 4 15.38 22.17 -4.89
CA LYS A 4 16.74 21.66 -4.63
C LYS A 4 17.43 22.55 -3.59
N LYS A 5 17.39 23.87 -3.81
CA LYS A 5 17.92 24.86 -2.87
C LYS A 5 17.20 24.80 -1.51
N GLU A 6 15.89 24.62 -1.51
CA GLU A 6 15.09 24.52 -0.27
C GLU A 6 15.48 23.30 0.58
N ARG A 7 15.79 22.15 -0.04
CA ARG A 7 16.30 20.98 0.70
C ARG A 7 17.65 21.24 1.37
N VAL A 8 18.58 21.87 0.65
CA VAL A 8 19.89 22.23 1.20
C VAL A 8 19.74 23.27 2.33
N ASN A 9 18.88 24.27 2.12
CA ASN A 9 18.59 25.27 3.15
C ASN A 9 17.96 24.64 4.39
N CYS A 10 17.00 23.73 4.23
CA CYS A 10 16.38 23.02 5.35
C CYS A 10 17.40 22.19 6.13
N HIS A 11 18.36 21.54 5.46
CA HIS A 11 19.45 20.84 6.12
C HIS A 11 20.34 21.79 6.93
N ASN A 12 20.81 22.88 6.31
CA ASN A 12 21.77 23.79 6.93
C ASN A 12 21.19 24.64 8.06
N LYS A 13 19.87 24.78 8.13
CA LYS A 13 19.17 25.56 9.16
C LYS A 13 18.72 24.73 10.35
N TYR A 14 18.99 23.42 10.38
CA TYR A 14 18.61 22.57 11.52
C TYR A 14 19.12 23.17 12.84
N PRO A 15 18.28 23.29 13.90
CA PRO A 15 16.96 22.65 14.08
C PRO A 15 15.73 23.42 13.57
N GLU A 16 15.88 24.52 12.82
CA GLU A 16 14.74 25.26 12.25
C GLU A 16 13.92 24.37 11.29
N ILE A 17 12.62 24.23 11.57
CA ILE A 17 11.72 23.41 10.76
C ILE A 17 11.24 24.22 9.55
N VAL A 18 11.80 23.93 8.37
CA VAL A 18 11.33 24.47 7.09
C VAL A 18 10.32 23.50 6.47
N LYS A 19 9.04 23.91 6.39
CA LYS A 19 7.96 23.09 5.83
C LYS A 19 7.84 23.29 4.32
N PHE A 20 7.81 22.19 3.58
CA PHE A 20 7.58 22.19 2.14
C PHE A 20 6.10 22.45 1.82
N LYS A 21 5.80 22.76 0.55
CA LYS A 21 4.43 23.07 0.09
C LYS A 21 3.38 22.04 0.51
N ALA A 22 3.68 20.75 0.42
CA ALA A 22 2.73 19.70 0.78
C ALA A 22 2.52 19.59 2.30
N GLU A 23 3.60 19.75 3.07
CA GLU A 23 3.55 19.74 4.55
C GLU A 23 2.71 20.90 5.08
N ARG A 24 2.90 22.12 4.52
CA ARG A 24 2.08 23.29 4.88
C ARG A 24 0.59 23.07 4.59
N LYS A 25 0.25 22.55 3.42
CA LYS A 25 -1.15 22.25 3.08
C LYS A 25 -1.76 21.19 4.00
N PHE A 26 -0.97 20.19 4.39
CA PHE A 26 -1.44 19.15 5.31
C PHE A 26 -1.69 19.73 6.69
N GLU A 27 -0.78 20.59 7.17
CA GLU A 27 -0.93 21.30 8.44
C GLU A 27 -2.13 22.26 8.44
N GLU A 28 -2.33 23.04 7.37
CA GLU A 28 -3.51 23.89 7.20
C GLU A 28 -4.79 23.07 7.32
N LYS A 29 -4.83 21.87 6.71
CA LYS A 29 -5.99 20.97 6.82
C LYS A 29 -6.18 20.44 8.24
N LEU A 30 -5.10 20.05 8.91
CA LEU A 30 -5.13 19.58 10.30
C LEU A 30 -5.61 20.67 11.28
N GLY A 31 -5.20 21.92 11.06
CA GLY A 31 -5.67 23.07 11.83
C GLY A 31 -7.16 23.36 11.61
N GLY A 32 -7.66 23.13 10.40
CA GLY A 32 -9.08 23.27 10.06
C GLY A 32 -10.00 22.18 10.62
N THR A 33 -9.46 21.03 11.03
CA THR A 33 -10.24 19.91 11.57
C THR A 33 -10.26 19.84 13.10
N ASN A 34 -9.98 20.95 13.80
CA ASN A 34 -9.80 20.99 15.27
C ASN A 34 -8.79 19.93 15.78
N GLY A 35 -7.76 19.62 14.98
CA GLY A 35 -6.73 18.65 15.35
C GLY A 35 -7.13 17.18 15.22
N VAL A 36 -8.27 16.85 14.60
CA VAL A 36 -8.62 15.45 14.29
C VAL A 36 -7.58 14.85 13.36
N THR A 37 -6.89 13.81 13.83
CA THR A 37 -5.90 13.06 13.06
C THR A 37 -6.58 11.99 12.21
N PRO A 38 -6.13 11.76 10.96
CA PRO A 38 -6.68 10.72 10.08
C PRO A 38 -6.24 9.30 10.46
N PHE A 39 -5.98 9.06 11.75
CA PHE A 39 -5.59 7.77 12.28
C PHE A 39 -5.81 7.70 13.81
N ILE A 40 -6.23 6.53 14.28
CA ILE A 40 -6.29 6.15 15.71
C ILE A 40 -5.77 4.71 15.84
N PRO A 41 -4.80 4.44 16.75
CA PRO A 41 -4.29 3.09 16.98
C PRO A 41 -5.30 2.22 17.73
N VAL A 42 -5.19 0.89 17.54
CA VAL A 42 -5.93 -0.07 18.36
C VAL A 42 -5.40 -0.09 19.79
N GLN A 43 -6.29 -0.36 20.75
CA GLN A 43 -5.89 -0.64 22.13
C GLN A 43 -5.34 -2.06 22.23
N LEU A 44 -4.07 -2.18 22.60
CA LEU A 44 -3.38 -3.46 22.74
C LEU A 44 -3.49 -3.97 24.18
N GLY A 45 -3.73 -5.27 24.33
CA GLY A 45 -3.63 -5.95 25.61
C GLY A 45 -2.17 -6.07 26.08
N TYR A 46 -1.98 -6.27 27.38
CA TYR A 46 -0.66 -6.53 27.95
C TYR A 46 -0.13 -7.91 27.51
N GLY A 47 1.19 -8.06 27.40
CA GLY A 47 1.83 -9.35 27.16
C GLY A 47 3.34 -9.26 27.35
N ASP A 48 3.95 -10.25 27.99
CA ASP A 48 5.38 -10.23 28.36
C ASP A 48 6.33 -10.79 27.30
N ASP A 49 5.81 -11.29 26.18
CA ASP A 49 6.62 -11.88 25.13
C ASP A 49 7.63 -10.87 24.55
N THR A 50 8.91 -11.25 24.47
CA THR A 50 9.99 -10.35 24.04
C THR A 50 9.81 -9.88 22.60
N ILE A 51 9.32 -10.74 21.71
CA ILE A 51 9.07 -10.38 20.31
C ILE A 51 7.87 -9.44 20.24
N TYR A 52 6.82 -9.68 21.03
CA TYR A 52 5.68 -8.77 21.14
C TYR A 52 6.11 -7.39 21.61
N GLN A 53 6.89 -7.30 22.69
CA GLN A 53 7.41 -6.04 23.22
C GLN A 53 8.31 -5.30 22.22
N THR A 54 9.13 -6.04 21.47
CA THR A 54 9.94 -5.47 20.37
C THR A 54 9.04 -4.86 19.29
N CYS A 55 7.98 -5.58 18.88
CA CYS A 55 7.05 -5.08 17.88
C CYS A 55 6.27 -3.87 18.38
N VAL A 56 5.84 -3.87 19.65
CA VAL A 56 5.17 -2.72 20.29
C VAL A 56 6.09 -1.51 20.32
N GLY A 57 7.37 -1.68 20.67
CA GLY A 57 8.37 -0.61 20.61
C GLY A 57 8.46 0.02 19.22
N HIS A 58 8.51 -0.80 18.16
CA HIS A 58 8.46 -0.28 16.79
C HIS A 58 7.18 0.50 16.49
N LEU A 59 6.01 0.04 16.94
CA LEU A 59 4.76 0.77 16.74
C LEU A 59 4.75 2.10 17.49
N ILE A 60 5.28 2.16 18.72
CA ILE A 60 5.40 3.40 19.50
C ILE A 60 6.27 4.42 18.73
N ASP A 61 7.47 4.03 18.30
CA ASP A 61 8.35 4.89 17.51
C ASP A 61 7.63 5.45 16.28
N GLY A 62 6.84 4.61 15.59
CA GLY A 62 6.08 5.03 14.42
C GLY A 62 4.95 6.02 14.74
N LEU A 63 4.29 5.85 15.89
CA LEU A 63 3.22 6.74 16.36
C LEU A 63 3.74 8.15 16.68
N GLU A 64 4.96 8.29 17.20
CA GLU A 64 5.58 9.60 17.50
C GLU A 64 5.74 10.49 16.25
N PHE A 65 5.75 9.88 15.07
CA PHE A 65 5.88 10.56 13.80
C PHE A 65 4.54 10.96 13.15
N LEU A 66 3.42 10.50 13.71
CA LEU A 66 2.09 10.93 13.28
C LEU A 66 1.74 12.29 13.89
N PRO A 67 0.93 13.12 13.19
CA PRO A 67 0.27 12.86 11.90
C PRO A 67 1.12 13.22 10.67
N TYR A 68 2.32 13.77 10.83
CA TYR A 68 3.03 14.40 9.72
C TYR A 68 3.82 13.43 8.82
N ARG A 69 4.19 12.26 9.35
CA ARG A 69 5.07 11.29 8.69
C ARG A 69 4.45 9.88 8.70
N PRO A 70 3.31 9.67 8.02
CA PRO A 70 2.70 8.34 7.88
C PRO A 70 3.65 7.35 7.18
N ASP A 71 4.62 7.85 6.42
CA ASP A 71 5.64 7.05 5.77
C ASP A 71 6.63 6.40 6.75
N TYR A 72 6.86 6.99 7.91
CA TYR A 72 7.66 6.39 8.98
C TYR A 72 6.87 5.36 9.78
N MET A 73 5.61 5.66 10.14
CA MET A 73 4.73 4.66 10.74
C MET A 73 4.61 3.42 9.84
N PHE A 74 4.47 3.60 8.53
CA PHE A 74 4.53 2.52 7.55
C PHE A 74 5.82 1.67 7.65
N ASP A 75 6.99 2.29 7.72
CA ASP A 75 8.27 1.55 7.81
C ASP A 75 8.35 0.75 9.13
N HIS A 76 7.82 1.30 10.23
CA HIS A 76 7.78 0.64 11.53
C HIS A 76 6.77 -0.52 11.58
N CYS A 77 5.60 -0.38 10.98
CA CYS A 77 4.67 -1.50 10.76
C CYS A 77 5.34 -2.65 9.99
N PHE A 78 6.18 -2.33 8.99
CA PHE A 78 6.90 -3.35 8.22
C PHE A 78 7.93 -4.12 9.06
N LYS A 79 8.64 -3.44 9.96
CA LYS A 79 9.56 -4.11 10.91
C LYS A 79 8.80 -5.08 11.81
N ALA A 80 7.65 -4.65 12.35
CA ALA A 80 6.80 -5.50 13.16
C ALA A 80 6.20 -6.68 12.37
N ILE A 81 5.82 -6.49 11.10
CA ILE A 81 5.40 -7.60 10.22
C ILE A 81 6.54 -8.60 10.02
N ASP A 82 7.77 -8.13 9.78
CA ASP A 82 8.94 -8.99 9.56
C ASP A 82 9.23 -9.83 10.82
N GLU A 83 9.31 -9.16 11.97
CA GLU A 83 9.63 -9.78 13.27
C GLU A 83 8.52 -10.74 13.74
N ALA A 84 7.26 -10.28 13.76
CA ALA A 84 6.13 -11.12 14.18
C ALA A 84 5.88 -12.26 13.18
N GLY A 85 5.99 -11.98 11.88
CA GLY A 85 5.77 -12.93 10.80
C GLY A 85 6.87 -13.97 10.63
N GLY A 86 8.11 -13.64 11.01
CA GLY A 86 9.28 -14.52 10.91
C GLY A 86 9.06 -15.89 11.58
N TYR A 87 8.29 -15.92 12.67
CA TYR A 87 7.87 -17.14 13.36
C TYR A 87 7.19 -18.17 12.44
N PHE A 88 6.37 -17.72 11.49
CA PHE A 88 5.59 -18.59 10.61
C PHE A 88 6.29 -18.97 9.30
N PHE A 89 7.35 -18.24 8.96
CA PHE A 89 8.01 -18.27 7.65
C PHE A 89 9.54 -18.29 7.80
N SER A 90 10.03 -19.12 8.72
CA SER A 90 11.46 -19.28 8.99
C SER A 90 12.24 -19.55 7.70
N ASN A 91 13.39 -18.88 7.54
CA ASN A 91 14.27 -18.98 6.37
C ASN A 91 13.68 -18.54 5.02
N LYS A 92 12.49 -17.92 4.99
CA LYS A 92 11.91 -17.36 3.75
C LYS A 92 12.06 -15.84 3.63
N GLY A 93 12.50 -15.19 4.71
CA GLY A 93 12.63 -13.73 4.82
C GLY A 93 11.31 -12.98 4.58
N ILE A 94 11.39 -11.66 4.52
CA ILE A 94 10.22 -10.79 4.33
C ILE A 94 9.40 -11.13 3.07
N LYS A 95 10.04 -11.58 1.98
CA LYS A 95 9.35 -12.01 0.75
C LYS A 95 8.39 -13.17 1.03
N GLY A 96 8.84 -14.17 1.78
CA GLY A 96 8.01 -15.31 2.15
C GLY A 96 6.86 -14.92 3.08
N ILE A 97 7.10 -13.97 3.99
CA ILE A 97 6.07 -13.43 4.88
C ILE A 97 4.97 -12.74 4.09
N VAL A 98 5.31 -11.77 3.22
CA VAL A 98 4.30 -10.99 2.48
C VAL A 98 3.50 -11.80 1.46
N GLN A 99 4.03 -12.94 1.01
CA GLN A 99 3.33 -13.88 0.13
C GLN A 99 2.49 -14.91 0.90
N GLY A 100 2.97 -15.36 2.07
CA GLY A 100 2.32 -16.43 2.84
C GLY A 100 1.28 -15.95 3.85
N LEU A 101 1.44 -14.74 4.38
CA LEU A 101 0.58 -14.17 5.43
C LEU A 101 -0.91 -14.15 5.03
N PRO A 102 -1.30 -13.76 3.80
CA PRO A 102 -2.69 -13.79 3.36
C PRO A 102 -3.40 -15.14 3.57
N GLY A 103 -2.74 -16.24 3.20
CA GLY A 103 -3.32 -17.58 3.34
C GLY A 103 -3.51 -17.97 4.80
N ARG A 104 -2.58 -17.61 5.69
CA ARG A 104 -2.70 -17.90 7.13
C ARG A 104 -3.83 -17.12 7.78
N LEU A 105 -3.95 -15.83 7.48
CA LEU A 105 -5.00 -14.97 8.02
C LEU A 105 -6.39 -15.45 7.62
N LEU A 106 -6.60 -15.76 6.34
CA LEU A 106 -7.87 -16.29 5.84
C LEU A 106 -8.22 -17.67 6.40
N ASN A 107 -7.21 -18.49 6.75
CA ASN A 107 -7.45 -19.76 7.41
C ASN A 107 -7.76 -19.61 8.91
N HIS A 108 -7.30 -18.53 9.54
CA HIS A 108 -7.50 -18.25 10.96
C HIS A 108 -8.85 -17.58 11.23
N SER A 109 -9.16 -16.48 10.54
CA SER A 109 -10.46 -15.79 10.65
C SER A 109 -10.95 -15.32 9.27
N ARG A 110 -11.54 -16.23 8.48
CA ARG A 110 -11.96 -15.93 7.10
C ARG A 110 -12.90 -14.72 7.02
N ALA A 111 -14.00 -14.74 7.77
CA ALA A 111 -15.04 -13.72 7.64
C ALA A 111 -14.52 -12.30 7.92
N ASP A 112 -13.70 -12.13 8.95
CA ASP A 112 -13.12 -10.82 9.27
C ASP A 112 -12.11 -10.37 8.22
N TRP A 113 -11.21 -11.26 7.76
CA TRP A 113 -10.19 -10.91 6.78
C TRP A 113 -10.74 -10.65 5.38
N GLU A 114 -11.84 -11.30 4.99
CA GLU A 114 -12.59 -10.95 3.78
C GLU A 114 -13.19 -9.54 3.90
N ALA A 115 -13.85 -9.23 5.02
CA ALA A 115 -14.43 -7.90 5.27
C ALA A 115 -13.37 -6.79 5.32
N ILE A 116 -12.24 -7.02 5.99
CA ILE A 116 -11.08 -6.11 6.01
C ILE A 116 -10.58 -5.86 4.60
N THR A 117 -10.43 -6.92 3.79
CA THR A 117 -9.94 -6.83 2.41
C THR A 117 -10.91 -6.03 1.53
N ASP A 118 -12.22 -6.19 1.75
CA ASP A 118 -13.27 -5.40 1.10
C ASP A 118 -13.22 -3.93 1.45
N LEU A 119 -13.06 -3.60 2.73
CA LEU A 119 -12.91 -2.23 3.20
C LEU A 119 -11.69 -1.55 2.59
N LEU A 120 -10.53 -2.20 2.63
CA LEU A 120 -9.29 -1.66 2.05
C LEU A 120 -9.40 -1.51 0.52
N GLY A 121 -9.93 -2.53 -0.16
CA GLY A 121 -10.11 -2.54 -1.61
C GLY A 121 -11.07 -1.49 -2.13
N ALA A 122 -12.18 -1.26 -1.42
CA ALA A 122 -13.14 -0.22 -1.78
C ALA A 122 -12.56 1.20 -1.64
N ASN A 123 -11.60 1.38 -0.73
CA ASN A 123 -11.09 2.69 -0.34
C ASN A 123 -9.68 3.02 -0.84
N ILE A 124 -9.06 2.16 -1.66
CA ILE A 124 -7.75 2.45 -2.23
C ILE A 124 -7.77 3.78 -3.03
N PRO A 125 -6.85 4.72 -2.72
CA PRO A 125 -6.73 5.97 -3.46
C PRO A 125 -6.31 5.72 -4.91
N LEU A 126 -6.90 6.47 -5.86
CA LEU A 126 -6.54 6.35 -7.27
C LEU A 126 -5.06 6.66 -7.52
N MET A 127 -4.45 7.56 -6.74
CA MET A 127 -3.02 7.85 -6.80
C MET A 127 -2.14 6.66 -6.41
N THR A 128 -2.58 5.84 -5.45
CA THR A 128 -1.91 4.58 -5.10
C THR A 128 -1.96 3.60 -6.28
N CYS A 129 -3.12 3.47 -6.93
CA CYS A 129 -3.23 2.65 -8.14
C CYS A 129 -2.36 3.18 -9.29
N ARG A 130 -2.30 4.50 -9.51
CA ARG A 130 -1.43 5.11 -10.53
C ARG A 130 0.04 4.79 -10.29
N PHE A 131 0.49 4.89 -9.03
CA PHE A 131 1.84 4.49 -8.65
C PHE A 131 2.09 3.02 -9.01
N LEU A 132 1.18 2.13 -8.59
CA LEU A 132 1.36 0.70 -8.79
C LEU A 132 1.35 0.30 -10.27
N VAL A 133 0.39 0.79 -11.06
CA VAL A 133 0.33 0.54 -12.51
C VAL A 133 1.58 1.03 -13.21
N LYS A 134 2.02 2.26 -12.89
CA LYS A 134 3.25 2.80 -13.45
C LYS A 134 4.44 1.86 -13.19
N ARG A 135 4.61 1.42 -11.94
CA ARG A 135 5.71 0.54 -11.56
C ARG A 135 5.66 -0.84 -12.20
N ILE A 136 4.48 -1.47 -12.24
CA ILE A 136 4.28 -2.77 -12.89
C ILE A 136 4.65 -2.71 -14.38
N CYS A 137 4.13 -1.70 -15.07
CA CYS A 137 4.32 -1.57 -16.51
C CYS A 137 5.76 -1.15 -16.86
N GLU A 138 6.40 -0.26 -16.09
CA GLU A 138 7.82 0.07 -16.28
C GLU A 138 8.72 -1.14 -16.05
N ALA A 139 8.48 -1.89 -14.96
CA ALA A 139 9.29 -3.04 -14.59
C ALA A 139 9.22 -4.21 -15.58
N HIS A 140 8.17 -4.28 -16.42
CA HIS A 140 8.07 -5.29 -17.47
C HIS A 140 9.12 -5.11 -18.56
N PHE A 141 9.51 -3.87 -18.88
CA PHE A 141 10.44 -3.57 -19.96
C PHE A 141 11.88 -3.35 -19.49
N LEU A 142 12.08 -3.12 -18.20
CA LEU A 142 13.40 -2.92 -17.60
C LEU A 142 14.04 -4.27 -17.25
N THR A 143 15.33 -4.41 -17.55
CA THR A 143 16.09 -5.65 -17.36
C THR A 143 16.89 -5.69 -16.05
N ASP A 144 16.86 -4.62 -15.24
CA ASP A 144 17.55 -4.60 -13.96
C ASP A 144 16.92 -5.57 -12.95
N GLY A 145 17.73 -6.03 -11.99
CA GLY A 145 17.31 -7.06 -11.04
C GLY A 145 16.09 -6.67 -10.19
N ASN A 146 15.94 -5.39 -9.84
CA ASN A 146 14.80 -4.93 -9.04
C ASN A 146 13.52 -4.91 -9.88
N SER A 147 13.60 -4.44 -11.11
CA SER A 147 12.49 -4.47 -12.07
C SER A 147 12.03 -5.89 -12.36
N LYS A 148 12.97 -6.81 -12.62
CA LYS A 148 12.65 -8.23 -12.84
C LYS A 148 11.93 -8.83 -11.63
N GLN A 149 12.40 -8.56 -10.42
CA GLN A 149 11.72 -9.05 -9.21
C GLN A 149 10.31 -8.48 -9.05
N LEU A 150 10.08 -7.22 -9.44
CA LEU A 150 8.75 -6.62 -9.39
C LEU A 150 7.81 -7.22 -10.44
N SER A 151 8.26 -7.41 -11.68
CA SER A 151 7.46 -8.03 -12.73
C SER A 151 7.14 -9.49 -12.42
N ASP A 152 8.10 -10.26 -11.88
CA ASP A 152 7.87 -11.64 -11.39
C ASP A 152 6.82 -11.68 -10.28
N ARG A 153 6.88 -10.74 -9.31
CA ARG A 153 5.86 -10.61 -8.25
C ARG A 153 4.50 -10.24 -8.82
N ALA A 154 4.44 -9.31 -9.78
CA ALA A 154 3.19 -8.91 -10.41
C ALA A 154 2.55 -10.10 -11.16
N ASN A 155 3.34 -10.83 -11.94
CA ASN A 155 2.90 -12.03 -12.64
C ASN A 155 2.37 -13.08 -11.65
N HIS A 156 3.08 -13.31 -10.54
CA HIS A 156 2.61 -14.22 -9.49
C HIS A 156 1.25 -13.80 -8.89
N CYS A 157 1.08 -12.52 -8.53
CA CYS A 157 -0.15 -12.05 -7.89
C CYS A 157 -1.35 -12.03 -8.86
N PHE A 158 -1.15 -11.72 -10.14
CA PHE A 158 -2.22 -11.67 -11.14
C PHE A 158 -2.51 -13.01 -11.81
N GLY A 159 -1.50 -13.88 -11.91
CA GLY A 159 -1.48 -15.00 -12.84
C GLY A 159 -1.05 -14.58 -14.25
N THR A 160 -0.36 -15.48 -14.95
CA THR A 160 0.31 -15.20 -16.23
C THR A 160 -0.60 -14.57 -17.28
N GLN A 161 -1.76 -15.17 -17.54
CA GLN A 161 -2.66 -14.70 -18.61
C GLN A 161 -3.22 -13.31 -18.31
N PHE A 162 -3.63 -13.05 -17.07
CA PHE A 162 -4.13 -11.75 -16.66
C PHE A 162 -3.03 -10.70 -16.74
N TYR A 163 -1.83 -11.03 -16.27
CA TYR A 163 -0.67 -10.15 -16.32
C TYR A 163 -0.32 -9.77 -17.77
N ASP A 164 -0.25 -10.74 -18.68
CA ASP A 164 0.08 -10.49 -20.09
C ASP A 164 -0.96 -9.57 -20.76
N GLU A 165 -2.25 -9.80 -20.52
CA GLU A 165 -3.29 -8.91 -21.04
C GLU A 165 -3.22 -7.52 -20.41
N PHE A 166 -2.90 -7.43 -19.12
CA PHE A 166 -2.73 -6.16 -18.42
C PHE A 166 -1.60 -5.33 -19.04
N ILE A 167 -0.45 -5.96 -19.30
CA ILE A 167 0.69 -5.32 -19.98
C ILE A 167 0.31 -4.91 -21.40
N LYS A 168 -0.32 -5.79 -22.18
CA LYS A 168 -0.75 -5.45 -23.55
C LYS A 168 -1.68 -4.25 -23.57
N ARG A 169 -2.62 -4.16 -22.63
CA ARG A 169 -3.61 -3.10 -22.59
C ARG A 169 -3.07 -1.76 -22.07
N PHE A 170 -2.21 -1.80 -21.06
CA PHE A 170 -1.83 -0.59 -20.32
C PHE A 170 -0.36 -0.16 -20.49
N ALA A 171 0.48 -1.00 -21.09
CA ALA A 171 1.92 -0.77 -21.21
C ALA A 171 2.42 -0.64 -22.66
N LEU A 172 1.78 -1.32 -23.62
CA LEU A 172 2.09 -1.22 -25.06
C LEU A 172 1.30 -0.09 -25.73
N ASP A 173 1.80 0.46 -26.83
CA ASP A 173 1.07 1.38 -27.69
C ASP A 173 0.12 0.64 -28.67
N ASP A 174 -0.55 1.39 -29.56
CA ASP A 174 -1.51 0.81 -30.52
C ASP A 174 -0.83 -0.01 -31.64
N ALA A 175 0.50 0.13 -31.79
CA ALA A 175 1.33 -0.70 -32.66
C ALA A 175 1.94 -1.91 -31.93
N GLY A 176 1.61 -2.10 -30.64
CA GLY A 176 2.13 -3.18 -29.80
C GLY A 176 3.59 -2.96 -29.37
N GLN A 177 4.14 -1.77 -29.50
CA GLN A 177 5.51 -1.46 -29.13
C GLN A 177 5.62 -0.85 -27.72
N ALA A 178 6.74 -1.14 -27.06
CA ALA A 178 7.12 -0.52 -25.80
C ALA A 178 7.74 0.86 -26.09
N THR A 179 7.05 1.94 -25.73
CA THR A 179 7.54 3.30 -25.98
C THR A 179 8.59 3.77 -24.97
N GLY A 180 9.00 2.92 -24.02
CA GLY A 180 9.90 3.24 -22.90
C GLY A 180 9.31 4.20 -21.85
N ASN A 181 8.33 5.03 -22.23
CA ASN A 181 7.57 5.91 -21.35
C ASN A 181 6.07 5.68 -21.57
N ILE A 182 5.39 5.23 -20.52
CA ILE A 182 3.94 4.96 -20.57
C ILE A 182 3.19 6.28 -20.45
N SER A 183 2.24 6.52 -21.36
CA SER A 183 1.46 7.75 -21.35
C SER A 183 0.62 7.91 -20.08
N ALA A 184 0.42 9.16 -19.65
CA ALA A 184 -0.42 9.47 -18.48
C ALA A 184 -1.86 8.94 -18.65
N GLU A 185 -2.38 8.92 -19.88
CA GLU A 185 -3.68 8.36 -20.20
C GLU A 185 -3.76 6.86 -19.91
N ARG A 186 -2.77 6.07 -20.36
CA ARG A 186 -2.73 4.63 -20.11
C ARG A 186 -2.57 4.32 -18.62
N ILE A 187 -1.72 5.07 -17.92
CA ILE A 187 -1.59 4.97 -16.45
C ILE A 187 -2.93 5.27 -15.76
N ASN A 188 -3.66 6.30 -16.18
CA ASN A 188 -4.96 6.65 -15.61
C ASN A 188 -6.02 5.56 -15.87
N LYS A 189 -6.07 5.03 -17.10
CA LYS A 189 -6.98 3.92 -17.46
C LYS A 189 -6.66 2.66 -16.65
N GLY A 190 -5.39 2.30 -16.57
CA GLY A 190 -4.93 1.16 -15.77
C GLY A 190 -5.20 1.36 -14.27
N ALA A 191 -5.00 2.56 -13.74
CA ALA A 191 -5.27 2.86 -12.33
C ALA A 191 -6.76 2.75 -11.97
N SER A 192 -7.64 3.25 -12.83
CA SER A 192 -9.09 3.09 -12.67
C SER A 192 -9.52 1.63 -12.74
N PHE A 193 -8.96 0.88 -13.70
CA PHE A 193 -9.18 -0.57 -13.79
C PHE A 193 -8.71 -1.29 -12.53
N LEU A 194 -7.48 -1.03 -12.09
CA LEU A 194 -6.89 -1.69 -10.92
C LEU A 194 -7.63 -1.33 -9.63
N LYS A 195 -8.14 -0.10 -9.51
CA LYS A 195 -9.00 0.29 -8.40
C LYS A 195 -10.30 -0.53 -8.37
N LEU A 196 -10.95 -0.73 -9.52
CA LEU A 196 -12.14 -1.57 -9.62
C LEU A 196 -11.81 -3.03 -9.30
N TYR A 197 -10.72 -3.56 -9.88
CA TYR A 197 -10.25 -4.92 -9.63
C TYR A 197 -9.99 -5.18 -8.14
N LEU A 198 -9.23 -4.31 -7.47
CA LEU A 198 -8.91 -4.43 -6.04
C LEU A 198 -10.12 -4.26 -5.12
N SER A 199 -11.19 -3.61 -5.59
CA SER A 199 -12.45 -3.53 -4.84
C SER A 199 -13.23 -4.84 -4.80
N GLY A 200 -12.88 -5.82 -5.63
CA GLY A 200 -13.61 -7.09 -5.76
C GLY A 200 -14.99 -6.96 -6.42
N LYS A 201 -15.43 -5.74 -6.77
CA LYS A 201 -16.75 -5.49 -7.35
C LYS A 201 -16.80 -5.90 -8.82
N LYS A 202 -17.90 -6.55 -9.20
CA LYS A 202 -18.22 -6.88 -10.58
C LYS A 202 -18.36 -5.62 -11.42
N GLY A 203 -17.76 -5.63 -12.60
CA GLY A 203 -17.93 -4.58 -13.60
C GLY A 203 -19.38 -4.51 -14.10
N THR A 204 -19.85 -3.32 -14.47
CA THR A 204 -21.22 -3.12 -14.97
C THR A 204 -21.31 -3.02 -16.49
N LYS A 205 -20.18 -2.86 -17.18
CA LYS A 205 -20.12 -2.70 -18.63
C LYS A 205 -19.28 -3.81 -19.23
N LYS A 206 -19.91 -4.67 -20.06
CA LYS A 206 -19.19 -5.67 -20.85
C LYS A 206 -18.18 -4.96 -21.74
N SER A 207 -16.96 -5.50 -21.81
CA SER A 207 -15.96 -4.97 -22.72
C SER A 207 -16.48 -5.09 -24.16
N ARG A 208 -16.56 -3.96 -24.89
CA ARG A 208 -16.85 -3.98 -26.34
C ARG A 208 -15.69 -4.55 -27.16
N TYR A 209 -14.51 -4.65 -26.56
CA TYR A 209 -13.28 -5.15 -27.18
C TYR A 209 -12.98 -6.56 -26.66
N SER A 210 -13.08 -7.54 -27.56
CA SER A 210 -12.95 -8.97 -27.32
C SER A 210 -11.51 -9.46 -27.12
N SER A 211 -10.51 -8.57 -27.21
CA SER A 211 -9.09 -8.92 -27.25
C SER A 211 -8.44 -9.13 -25.87
N HIS A 212 -9.11 -8.76 -24.78
CA HIS A 212 -8.61 -8.91 -23.41
C HIS A 212 -9.66 -9.55 -22.51
N LYS A 213 -9.84 -10.86 -22.65
CA LYS A 213 -10.92 -11.60 -21.98
C LYS A 213 -10.67 -11.75 -20.49
N CYS A 214 -9.42 -11.92 -20.05
CA CYS A 214 -9.05 -12.02 -18.65
C CYS A 214 -9.22 -10.68 -17.90
N LEU A 215 -9.26 -9.55 -18.61
CA LEU A 215 -9.53 -8.24 -18.03
C LEU A 215 -11.03 -7.87 -18.01
N ASP A 216 -11.93 -8.76 -18.41
CA ASP A 216 -13.37 -8.50 -18.33
C ASP A 216 -13.89 -8.77 -16.91
N LEU A 217 -14.00 -7.71 -16.09
CA LEU A 217 -14.50 -7.80 -14.72
C LEU A 217 -16.03 -8.01 -14.64
N THR A 218 -16.74 -8.11 -15.77
CA THR A 218 -18.13 -8.59 -15.77
C THR A 218 -18.22 -10.12 -15.69
N ASP A 219 -17.14 -10.83 -15.98
CA ASP A 219 -17.01 -12.26 -15.71
C ASP A 219 -16.47 -12.48 -14.29
N GLU A 220 -17.21 -13.23 -13.48
CA GLU A 220 -16.85 -13.52 -12.10
C GLU A 220 -15.56 -14.31 -11.98
N LYS A 221 -15.20 -15.10 -12.99
CA LYS A 221 -13.95 -15.88 -13.02
C LYS A 221 -12.71 -14.99 -13.06
N ASN A 222 -12.85 -13.75 -13.55
CA ASN A 222 -11.77 -12.78 -13.63
C ASN A 222 -11.68 -11.88 -12.39
N LEU A 223 -12.62 -11.99 -11.45
CA LEU A 223 -12.55 -11.24 -10.20
C LEU A 223 -11.47 -11.85 -9.30
N PRO A 224 -10.67 -11.02 -8.62
CA PRO A 224 -9.63 -11.53 -7.75
C PRO A 224 -10.24 -12.08 -6.46
N THR A 225 -9.71 -13.21 -6.01
CA THR A 225 -10.04 -13.74 -4.68
C THR A 225 -9.55 -12.79 -3.59
N HIS A 226 -10.11 -12.89 -2.38
CA HIS A 226 -9.60 -12.16 -1.21
C HIS A 226 -8.11 -12.40 -0.98
N LYS A 227 -7.67 -13.66 -1.10
CA LYS A 227 -6.25 -14.01 -0.99
C LYS A 227 -5.39 -13.25 -2.00
N SER A 228 -5.77 -13.25 -3.28
CA SER A 228 -5.04 -12.54 -4.34
C SER A 228 -5.01 -11.02 -4.09
N ARG A 229 -6.10 -10.43 -3.59
CA ARG A 229 -6.16 -9.01 -3.23
C ARG A 229 -5.24 -8.67 -2.06
N MET A 230 -5.21 -9.52 -1.03
CA MET A 230 -4.29 -9.37 0.10
C MET A 230 -2.82 -9.52 -0.35
N GLU A 231 -2.51 -10.45 -1.24
CA GLU A 231 -1.17 -10.58 -1.85
C GLU A 231 -0.81 -9.35 -2.69
N LEU A 232 -1.76 -8.77 -3.43
CA LEU A 232 -1.54 -7.51 -4.16
C LEU A 232 -1.27 -6.34 -3.21
N PHE A 233 -1.94 -6.26 -2.07
CA PHE A 233 -1.61 -5.25 -1.06
C PHE A 233 -0.23 -5.50 -0.45
N LEU A 234 0.02 -6.67 0.14
CA LEU A 234 1.26 -6.94 0.87
C LEU A 234 2.48 -7.05 -0.03
N SER A 235 2.44 -7.96 -1.01
CA SER A 235 3.60 -8.34 -1.83
C SER A 235 3.85 -7.37 -2.98
N LEU A 236 2.79 -6.85 -3.62
CA LEU A 236 2.95 -6.01 -4.80
C LEU A 236 2.97 -4.50 -4.47
N LEU A 237 2.05 -4.01 -3.65
CA LEU A 237 2.00 -2.60 -3.27
C LEU A 237 3.01 -2.27 -2.17
N LEU A 238 2.78 -2.81 -0.97
CA LEU A 238 3.45 -2.36 0.23
C LEU A 238 4.93 -2.77 0.25
N PHE A 239 5.24 -4.02 -0.10
CA PHE A 239 6.63 -4.47 -0.19
C PHE A 239 7.42 -3.74 -1.27
N ASN A 240 6.80 -3.38 -2.40
CA ASN A 240 7.45 -2.54 -3.41
C ASN A 240 7.73 -1.13 -2.87
N MET A 241 6.75 -0.50 -2.22
CA MET A 241 6.94 0.81 -1.57
C MET A 241 8.07 0.77 -0.53
N ARG A 242 8.14 -0.29 0.28
CA ARG A 242 9.22 -0.50 1.25
C ARG A 242 10.58 -0.61 0.55
N ASN A 243 10.71 -1.48 -0.45
CA ASN A 243 11.99 -1.68 -1.14
C ASN A 243 12.49 -0.39 -1.81
N GLU A 244 11.60 0.35 -2.48
CA GLU A 244 11.93 1.64 -3.08
C GLU A 244 12.45 2.65 -2.05
N ARG A 245 11.88 2.67 -0.84
CA ARG A 245 12.31 3.54 0.26
C ARG A 245 13.64 3.08 0.86
N SER A 246 13.84 1.77 1.06
CA SER A 246 15.06 1.22 1.65
C SER A 246 16.30 1.37 0.77
N HIS A 247 16.15 1.35 -0.56
CA HIS A 247 17.28 1.45 -1.48
C HIS A 247 17.78 2.89 -1.73
N GLY A 248 17.29 3.89 -0.99
CA GLY A 248 17.80 5.28 -0.99
C GLY A 248 17.64 6.05 -2.31
N ALA A 249 17.21 5.38 -3.38
CA ALA A 249 17.02 5.96 -4.71
C ALA A 249 15.75 6.83 -4.82
N VAL A 250 14.92 6.87 -3.78
CA VAL A 250 13.68 7.64 -3.75
C VAL A 250 13.80 8.85 -2.82
N LEU A 251 13.55 10.03 -3.38
CA LEU A 251 13.45 11.27 -2.61
C LEU A 251 12.35 11.17 -1.55
N SER A 252 12.58 11.79 -0.38
CA SER A 252 11.58 11.90 0.69
C SER A 252 10.21 12.31 0.13
N PRO A 253 9.12 11.56 0.43
CA PRO A 253 7.86 11.69 -0.28
C PRO A 253 7.21 13.07 -0.13
N PHE A 254 7.47 13.78 0.96
CA PHE A 254 6.84 15.08 1.27
C PHE A 254 7.74 16.29 0.99
N ARG A 255 9.05 16.08 0.74
CA ARG A 255 10.05 17.13 0.49
C ARG A 255 10.41 17.30 -0.99
N THR A 256 9.43 17.20 -1.88
CA THR A 256 9.62 17.35 -3.33
C THR A 256 8.64 18.32 -3.96
N SER A 257 9.00 18.84 -5.14
CA SER A 257 8.10 19.68 -5.95
C SER A 257 6.81 18.99 -6.38
N LYS A 258 6.81 17.66 -6.37
CA LYS A 258 5.70 16.81 -6.81
C LYS A 258 4.80 16.35 -5.66
N SER A 259 5.09 16.75 -4.42
CA SER A 259 4.32 16.35 -3.24
C SER A 259 2.98 17.10 -3.19
N SER A 260 1.90 16.39 -2.86
CA SER A 260 0.53 16.92 -2.78
C SER A 260 -0.24 16.28 -1.62
N ILE A 261 -1.44 16.80 -1.32
CA ILE A 261 -2.35 16.17 -0.35
C ILE A 261 -2.74 14.75 -0.78
N ASP A 262 -2.91 14.49 -2.08
CA ASP A 262 -3.17 13.13 -2.56
C ASP A 262 -2.01 12.16 -2.27
N ARG A 263 -0.78 12.68 -2.19
CA ARG A 263 0.37 11.88 -1.76
C ARG A 263 0.26 11.53 -0.28
N TYR A 264 -0.15 12.47 0.58
CA TYR A 264 -0.48 12.16 1.97
C TYR A 264 -1.56 11.09 2.06
N LYS A 265 -2.67 11.24 1.32
CA LYS A 265 -3.73 10.23 1.24
C LYS A 265 -3.21 8.85 0.85
N SER A 266 -2.31 8.78 -0.14
CA SER A 266 -1.71 7.52 -0.59
C SER A 266 -0.82 6.87 0.46
N TYR A 267 -0.01 7.67 1.18
CA TYR A 267 0.84 7.17 2.25
C TYR A 267 0.06 6.81 3.52
N TYR A 268 -1.01 7.53 3.84
CA TYR A 268 -1.92 7.16 4.93
C TYR A 268 -2.66 5.86 4.65
N PHE A 269 -3.07 5.63 3.40
CA PHE A 269 -3.64 4.35 3.00
C PHE A 269 -2.60 3.22 3.10
N ALA A 270 -1.37 3.43 2.60
CA ALA A 270 -0.31 2.42 2.69
C ALA A 270 0.05 2.11 4.16
N MET A 271 0.14 3.15 5.00
CA MET A 271 0.35 3.02 6.43
C MET A 271 -0.77 2.21 7.09
N LEU A 272 -2.05 2.53 6.81
CA LEU A 272 -3.19 1.78 7.34
C LEU A 272 -3.15 0.32 6.92
N CYS A 273 -2.90 0.02 5.64
CA CYS A 273 -2.76 -1.37 5.19
C CYS A 273 -1.63 -2.08 5.94
N SER A 274 -0.45 -1.45 6.06
CA SER A 274 0.68 -2.05 6.78
C SER A 274 0.37 -2.26 8.27
N TYR A 275 -0.35 -1.33 8.90
CA TYR A 275 -0.77 -1.46 10.29
C TYR A 275 -1.76 -2.60 10.46
N VAL A 276 -2.79 -2.70 9.62
CA VAL A 276 -3.77 -3.78 9.63
C VAL A 276 -3.10 -5.15 9.46
N PHE A 277 -2.18 -5.31 8.52
CA PHE A 277 -1.46 -6.58 8.37
C PHE A 277 -0.46 -6.86 9.50
N CYS A 278 0.12 -5.82 10.13
CA CYS A 278 0.90 -5.96 11.35
C CYS A 278 0.03 -6.52 12.49
N LEU A 279 -1.17 -5.97 12.68
CA LEU A 279 -2.11 -6.49 13.67
C LEU A 279 -2.56 -7.91 13.33
N GLY A 280 -2.66 -8.27 12.05
CA GLY A 280 -2.91 -9.66 11.65
C GLY A 280 -1.77 -10.61 12.01
N ALA A 281 -0.53 -10.17 11.88
CA ALA A 281 0.60 -10.94 12.39
C ALA A 281 0.50 -11.12 13.93
N PHE A 282 0.02 -10.11 14.66
CA PHE A 282 -0.21 -10.20 16.11
C PHE A 282 -1.33 -11.18 16.45
N GLU A 283 -2.46 -11.13 15.73
CA GLU A 283 -3.57 -12.08 15.87
C GLU A 283 -3.07 -13.52 15.75
N LEU A 284 -2.31 -13.82 14.69
CA LEU A 284 -1.78 -15.17 14.48
C LEU A 284 -0.82 -15.61 15.59
N ARG A 285 -0.09 -14.65 16.21
CA ARG A 285 0.84 -14.90 17.32
C ARG A 285 0.15 -14.97 18.69
N GLY A 286 -1.13 -14.61 18.79
CA GLY A 286 -1.82 -14.45 20.06
C GLY A 286 -1.34 -13.24 20.86
N PHE A 287 -0.79 -12.22 20.19
CA PHE A 287 -0.23 -11.03 20.81
C PHE A 287 -1.28 -9.95 21.09
N GLY A 288 -1.14 -9.28 22.24
CA GLY A 288 -1.93 -8.09 22.59
C GLY A 288 -3.44 -8.30 22.59
N GLU A 289 -3.90 -9.54 22.82
CA GLU A 289 -5.30 -9.94 22.72
C GLU A 289 -5.95 -9.54 21.39
N MET A 290 -5.18 -9.57 20.31
CA MET A 290 -5.63 -9.15 19.00
C MET A 290 -6.54 -10.22 18.36
N THR A 291 -7.64 -9.77 17.79
CA THR A 291 -8.61 -10.63 17.07
C THR A 291 -8.99 -9.98 15.74
N GLY A 292 -9.37 -10.80 14.76
CA GLY A 292 -9.84 -10.33 13.45
C GLY A 292 -10.97 -9.30 13.58
N GLU A 293 -11.88 -9.48 14.53
CA GLU A 293 -12.95 -8.52 14.81
C GLU A 293 -12.41 -7.16 15.29
N LYS A 294 -11.46 -7.14 16.24
CA LYS A 294 -10.82 -5.89 16.70
C LYS A 294 -10.11 -5.18 15.54
N ILE A 295 -9.40 -5.94 14.70
CA ILE A 295 -8.71 -5.42 13.51
C ILE A 295 -9.72 -4.83 12.51
N LYS A 296 -10.83 -5.52 12.27
CA LYS A 296 -11.90 -5.06 11.38
C LYS A 296 -12.48 -3.73 11.86
N ARG A 297 -12.87 -3.63 13.13
CA ARG A 297 -13.40 -2.37 13.71
C ARG A 297 -12.38 -1.22 13.60
N CYS A 298 -11.12 -1.50 13.91
CA CYS A 298 -10.03 -0.54 13.74
C CYS A 298 -9.89 -0.09 12.27
N THR A 299 -10.01 -1.02 11.32
CA THR A 299 -9.97 -0.72 9.89
C THR A 299 -11.14 0.17 9.46
N GLU A 300 -12.36 -0.15 9.88
CA GLU A 300 -13.57 0.63 9.58
C GLU A 300 -13.45 2.07 10.08
N GLU A 301 -13.04 2.24 11.33
CA GLU A 301 -12.88 3.56 11.94
C GLU A 301 -11.79 4.37 11.24
N ASN A 302 -10.63 3.79 10.98
CA ASN A 302 -9.53 4.49 10.31
C ASN A 302 -9.84 4.81 8.85
N VAL A 303 -10.56 3.94 8.13
CA VAL A 303 -11.06 4.25 6.79
C VAL A 303 -11.97 5.47 6.84
N ARG A 304 -12.92 5.51 7.79
CA ARG A 304 -13.82 6.65 7.97
C ARG A 304 -13.04 7.94 8.27
N LEU A 305 -12.13 7.91 9.23
CA LEU A 305 -11.29 9.06 9.59
C LEU A 305 -10.47 9.58 8.40
N GLN A 306 -9.89 8.69 7.60
CA GLN A 306 -9.15 9.08 6.40
C GLN A 306 -10.08 9.65 5.32
N LEU A 307 -11.27 9.09 5.14
CA LEU A 307 -12.25 9.65 4.19
C LEU A 307 -12.66 11.05 4.62
N ASP A 308 -13.07 11.23 5.87
CA ASP A 308 -13.50 12.52 6.44
C ASP A 308 -12.39 13.57 6.36
N PHE A 309 -11.15 13.18 6.65
CA PHE A 309 -10.01 14.09 6.61
C PHE A 309 -9.57 14.43 5.18
N PHE A 310 -9.61 13.48 4.23
CA PHE A 310 -9.12 13.69 2.87
C PHE A 310 -10.20 14.02 1.84
N SER A 311 -11.48 14.09 2.24
CA SER A 311 -12.57 14.63 1.41
C SER A 311 -12.43 16.11 1.11
#